data_AF-A0A3P3QEL8-F1
#
_entry.id   AF-A0A3P3QEL8-F1
#
_cell.length_a   1.000
_cell.length_b   1.000
_cell.length_c   1.000
_cell.angle_alpha   90.00
_cell.angle_beta   90.00
_cell.angle_gamma   90.00
#
_symmetry.space_group_name_H-M   'P 1'
#
loop_
_entity.id
_entity.type
_entity.pdbx_description
1 polymer ?
#
loop_
_entity_poly.entity_id
_entity_poly.type
_entity_poly.pdbx_seq_one_letter_code
_entity_poly.pdbx_strand_id
1 'polypeptide(L)' 'MNIWQEFLKDPVIFISFTGLALVIGLCLFYAGYFLYKTSHAE' A
#
# COMPACT_ATOMS: atom_id res chain seq x y z
N MET A 1 6.78 -25.22 1.24
CA MET A 1 6.13 -24.28 0.31
C MET A 1 7.03 -23.07 0.15
N ASN A 2 7.53 -22.82 -1.05
CA ASN A 2 8.33 -21.64 -1.33
C ASN A 2 7.39 -20.47 -1.62
N ILE A 3 7.13 -19.66 -0.59
CA ILE A 3 6.22 -18.50 -0.65
C ILE A 3 6.58 -17.56 -1.81
N TRP A 4 7.88 -17.39 -2.08
CA TRP A 4 8.37 -16.57 -3.21
C TRP A 4 7.97 -17.11 -4.58
N GLN A 5 7.93 -18.44 -4.74
CA GLN A 5 7.51 -19.08 -5.99
C GLN A 5 5.98 -19.02 -6.15
N GLU A 6 5.22 -19.21 -5.08
CA GLU A 6 3.75 -19.09 -5.08
C GLU A 6 3.30 -17.66 -5.38
N PHE A 7 3.99 -16.66 -4.84
CA PHE A 7 3.67 -15.25 -5.08
C PHE A 7 3.79 -14.82 -6.55
N LEU A 8 4.77 -15.38 -7.27
CA LEU A 8 5.00 -15.06 -8.70
C LEU A 8 4.23 -15.98 -9.65
N LYS A 9 3.83 -17.17 -9.20
CA LYS A 9 3.08 -18.14 -10.00
C LYS A 9 1.58 -17.98 -9.88
N ASP A 10 1.08 -17.46 -8.76
CA ASP A 10 -0.34 -17.22 -8.56
C ASP A 10 -0.68 -15.74 -8.84
N PRO A 11 -1.29 -15.45 -10.00
CA PRO A 11 -1.62 -14.07 -10.39
C PRO A 11 -2.64 -13.42 -9.43
N VAL A 12 -3.48 -14.21 -8.75
CA VAL A 12 -4.50 -13.67 -7.82
C VAL A 12 -3.84 -13.13 -6.55
N ILE A 13 -2.84 -13.85 -6.03
CA ILE A 13 -2.09 -13.44 -4.84
C ILE A 13 -1.31 -12.15 -5.14
N PHE A 14 -0.64 -12.09 -6.30
CA PHE A 14 0.10 -10.91 -6.73
C PHE A 14 -0.81 -9.67 -6.81
N ILE A 15 -1.92 -9.78 -7.54
CA ILE A 15 -2.87 -8.65 -7.74
C ILE A 15 -3.46 -8.21 -6.40
N SER A 16 -3.82 -9.15 -5.52
CA SER A 16 -4.40 -8.82 -4.21
C SER A 16 -3.40 -8.08 -3.32
N PHE A 17 -2.14 -8.51 -3.29
CA PHE A 17 -1.08 -7.84 -2.54
C PHE A 17 -0.75 -6.47 -3.12
N THR A 18 -0.66 -6.35 -4.45
CA THR A 18 -0.44 -5.07 -5.11
C THR A 18 -1.58 -4.09 -4.85
N GLY A 19 -2.83 -4.55 -4.93
CA GLY A 19 -4.01 -3.73 -4.63
C GLY A 19 -4.01 -3.25 -3.18
N LEU A 20 -3.72 -4.14 -2.23
CA LEU A 20 -3.60 -3.79 -0.81
C LEU A 20 -2.48 -2.78 -0.57
N ALA A 21 -1.30 -2.98 -1.17
CA ALA A 21 -0.18 -2.05 -1.07
C ALA A 21 -0.54 -0.66 -1.61
N LEU A 22 -1.31 -0.60 -2.70
CA LEU A 22 -1.81 0.65 -3.28
C LEU A 22 -2.75 1.38 -2.32
N VAL A 23 -3.71 0.67 -1.72
CA VAL A 23 -4.63 1.23 -0.73
C VAL A 23 -3.88 1.76 0.49
N ILE A 24 -2.94 0.97 1.03
CA ILE A 24 -2.11 1.40 2.16
C ILE A 24 -1.29 2.64 1.80
N GLY A 25 -0.69 2.68 0.60
CA GLY A 25 0.06 3.83 0.11
C GLY A 25 -0.78 5.09 0.03
N LEU A 26 -2.01 4.99 -0.51
CA LEU A 26 -2.95 6.11 -0.56
C LEU A 26 -3.35 6.58 0.85
N CYS A 27 -3.64 5.66 1.76
CA CYS A 27 -3.97 6.00 3.15
C CYS A 27 -2.82 6.75 3.84
N LEU A 28 -1.59 6.28 3.69
CA LEU A 28 -0.41 6.92 4.26
C LEU A 28 -0.15 8.30 3.62
N PHE A 29 -0.32 8.43 2.31
CA PHE A 29 -0.18 9.69 1.61
C PHE A 29 -1.18 10.74 2.13
N TYR A 30 -2.46 10.39 2.22
CA TYR A 30 -3.47 11.33 2.70
C TYR A 30 -3.34 11.64 4.18
N ALA A 31 -3.03 10.66 5.02
CA ALA A 31 -2.79 10.89 6.44
C ALA A 31 -1.56 11.80 6.66
N GLY A 32 -0.46 11.54 5.94
CA GLY A 32 0.74 12.37 5.97
C GLY A 32 0.48 13.78 5.43
N TYR A 33 -0.21 13.92 4.31
CA TYR A 33 -0.60 15.21 3.74
C TYR A 33 -1.48 16.01 4.70
N PHE A 34 -2.46 15.35 5.33
CA PHE A 34 -3.33 15.98 6.32
C PHE A 34 -2.52 16.48 7.51
N LEU A 35 -1.68 15.61 8.13
CA LEU A 35 -0.84 15.98 9.27
C LEU A 35 0.11 17.13 8.93
N TYR A 36 0.78 17.06 7.77
CA TYR A 36 1.66 18.11 7.29
C TYR A 36 0.92 19.44 7.16
N LYS A 37 -0.24 19.41 6.49
CA LYS A 37 -1.07 20.60 6.27
C LYS A 37 -1.64 21.15 7.57
N THR A 38 -2.03 20.33 8.54
CA THR A 38 -2.51 20.80 9.85
C THR A 38 -1.39 21.34 10.73
N SER A 39 -0.17 20.79 10.63
CA SER A 39 0.98 21.25 11.41
C SER A 39 1.66 22.49 10.81
N HIS A 40 1.46 22.74 9.52
CA HIS A 40 1.96 23.92 8.80
C HIS A 40 0.82 24.86 8.38
N ALA A 41 -0.38 24.63 8.89
CA ALA A 41 -1.42 25.65 8.91
C ALA A 41 -1.05 26.59 10.04
N GLU A 42 -0.60 27.78 9.65
CA GLU A 42 -0.35 28.96 10.50
C GLU A 42 -1.45 29.17 11.56
#